data_AF-A0A941KDN8-F1
#
_entry.id   AF-A0A941KDN8-F1
#
_cell.length_a   1.000
_cell.length_b   1.000
_cell.length_c   1.000
_cell.angle_alpha   90.00
_cell.angle_beta   90.00
_cell.angle_gamma   90.00
#
_symmetry.space_group_name_H-M   'P 1'
#
loop_
_entity.id
_entity.type
_entity.pdbx_description
1 polymer ?
#
loop_
_entity_poly.entity_id
_entity_poly.type
_entity_poly.pdbx_seq_one_letter_code
_entity_poly.pdbx_strand_id
1 'polypeptide(L)'
;MAIAAWVHLEQWALALSARGKDISDLIGPMSDFSVFAAGSLFAIYFLGVSRGDGFLGRIFHTETFRKFHRYVALALMLTTVLFFWTAKLTVIGVGDIAHFLPHMEIAAWLGFAVWSFVCVARVVVIFMIMVNVRLAPPPGKTLGQVH
;
A
#
# COMPACT_ATOMS: atom_id res chain seq x y z
N MET A 1 4.05 -13.38 -6.77
CA MET A 1 2.64 -13.02 -6.51
C MET A 1 1.75 -13.41 -7.69
N ALA A 2 1.98 -12.90 -8.92
CA ALA A 2 1.14 -13.20 -10.09
C ALA A 2 1.05 -14.71 -10.46
N ILE A 3 2.14 -15.47 -10.32
CA ILE A 3 2.13 -16.93 -10.59
C ILE A 3 1.27 -17.69 -9.57
N ALA A 4 1.35 -17.30 -8.28
CA ALA A 4 0.50 -17.89 -7.25
C ALA A 4 -0.97 -17.52 -7.46
N ALA A 5 -1.24 -16.27 -7.86
CA ALA A 5 -2.58 -15.83 -8.24
C ALA A 5 -3.10 -16.62 -9.43
N TRP A 6 -2.28 -16.85 -10.46
CA TRP A 6 -2.63 -17.67 -11.64
C TRP A 6 -3.00 -19.11 -11.25
N VAL A 7 -2.16 -19.78 -10.46
CA VAL A 7 -2.40 -21.19 -10.07
C VAL A 7 -3.66 -21.35 -9.21
N HIS A 8 -3.97 -20.38 -8.36
CA HIS A 8 -5.13 -20.46 -7.44
C HIS A 8 -6.37 -19.72 -7.94
N LEU A 9 -6.32 -19.03 -9.07
CA LEU A 9 -7.43 -18.20 -9.56
C LEU A 9 -8.68 -19.04 -9.80
N GLU A 10 -8.54 -20.19 -10.46
CA GLU A 10 -9.66 -21.09 -10.74
C GLU A 10 -10.28 -21.64 -9.46
N GLN A 11 -9.45 -22.04 -8.49
CA GLN A 11 -9.92 -22.54 -7.20
C GLN A 11 -10.67 -21.46 -6.42
N TRP A 12 -10.20 -20.21 -6.46
CA TRP A 12 -10.86 -19.09 -5.82
C TRP A 12 -12.15 -18.71 -6.54
N ALA A 13 -12.15 -18.69 -7.87
CA ALA A 13 -13.32 -18.45 -8.70
C ALA A 13 -14.43 -19.48 -8.41
N LEU A 14 -14.07 -20.77 -8.35
CA LEU A 14 -14.99 -21.85 -7.99
C LEU A 14 -15.51 -21.70 -6.55
N ALA A 15 -14.64 -21.34 -5.61
CA ALA A 15 -15.04 -21.11 -4.21
C ALA A 15 -15.95 -19.88 -4.03
N LEU A 16 -15.75 -18.83 -4.84
CA LEU A 16 -16.61 -17.64 -4.90
C LEU A 16 -17.97 -17.98 -5.52
N SER A 17 -17.97 -18.69 -6.64
CA SER A 17 -19.20 -19.14 -7.31
C SER A 17 -20.02 -20.08 -6.42
N ALA A 18 -19.37 -20.97 -5.67
CA ALA A 18 -20.03 -21.82 -4.67
C ALA A 18 -20.69 -21.01 -3.53
N ARG A 19 -20.25 -19.77 -3.31
CA ARG A 19 -20.85 -18.81 -2.36
C ARG A 19 -21.84 -17.85 -3.02
N GLY A 20 -22.17 -18.06 -4.30
CA GLY A 20 -23.03 -17.18 -5.10
C GLY A 20 -22.43 -15.80 -5.32
N LYS A 21 -21.10 -15.67 -5.28
CA LYS A 21 -20.38 -14.41 -5.52
C LYS A 21 -19.54 -14.53 -6.78
N ASP A 22 -19.44 -13.43 -7.52
CA ASP A 22 -18.61 -13.36 -8.71
C ASP A 22 -17.30 -12.60 -8.43
N ILE A 23 -16.30 -12.79 -9.29
CA ILE A 23 -15.02 -12.06 -9.20
C ILE A 23 -15.25 -10.55 -9.36
N SER A 24 -16.29 -10.14 -10.08
CA SER A 24 -16.74 -8.76 -10.19
C SER A 24 -17.08 -8.13 -8.84
N ASP A 25 -17.53 -8.92 -7.86
CA ASP A 25 -17.83 -8.43 -6.50
C ASP A 25 -16.56 -8.00 -5.75
N LEU A 26 -15.38 -8.42 -6.20
CA LEU A 26 -14.09 -8.01 -5.61
C LEU A 26 -13.63 -6.64 -6.11
N ILE A 27 -14.20 -6.13 -7.21
CA ILE A 27 -13.79 -4.85 -7.80
C ILE A 27 -14.08 -3.68 -6.85
N GLY A 28 -15.28 -3.66 -6.25
CA GLY A 28 -15.69 -2.62 -5.29
C GLY A 28 -14.73 -2.51 -4.11
N PRO A 29 -14.52 -3.58 -3.34
CA PRO A 29 -13.53 -3.62 -2.25
C PRO A 29 -12.11 -3.22 -2.68
N MET A 30 -11.69 -3.55 -3.90
CA MET A 30 -10.36 -3.17 -4.39
C MET A 30 -10.24 -1.68 -4.73
N SER A 31 -11.32 -1.10 -5.27
CA SER A 31 -11.41 0.34 -5.46
C SER A 31 -11.36 1.07 -4.12
N ASP A 32 -12.16 0.66 -3.13
CA ASP A 32 -12.16 1.24 -1.79
C ASP A 32 -10.78 1.14 -1.12
N PHE A 33 -10.13 -0.02 -1.26
CA PHE A 33 -8.77 -0.21 -0.77
C PHE A 33 -7.78 0.76 -1.42
N SER A 34 -7.84 0.94 -2.74
CA SER A 34 -6.91 1.83 -3.45
C SER A 34 -7.07 3.30 -3.03
N VAL A 35 -8.31 3.75 -2.80
CA VAL A 35 -8.61 5.10 -2.29
C VAL A 35 -8.12 5.25 -0.86
N PHE A 36 -8.41 4.27 0.00
CA PHE A 36 -7.92 4.25 1.38
C PHE A 36 -6.39 4.27 1.46
N ALA A 37 -5.72 3.44 0.64
CA ALA A 37 -4.27 3.37 0.57
C ALA A 37 -3.66 4.71 0.14
N ALA A 38 -4.21 5.33 -0.92
CA ALA A 38 -3.77 6.65 -1.37
C ALA A 38 -3.94 7.72 -0.28
N GLY A 39 -5.11 7.77 0.39
CA GLY A 39 -5.38 8.69 1.49
C GLY A 39 -4.43 8.50 2.67
N SER A 40 -4.18 7.25 3.07
CA SER A 40 -3.26 6.92 4.17
C SER A 40 -1.81 7.32 3.86
N LEU A 41 -1.33 7.06 2.64
CA LEU A 41 0.01 7.45 2.20
C LEU A 41 0.15 8.97 2.14
N PHE A 42 -0.89 9.67 1.68
CA PHE A 42 -0.91 11.14 1.67
C PHE A 42 -0.89 11.72 3.08
N ALA A 43 -1.65 11.14 4.01
CA ALA A 43 -1.63 11.54 5.42
C ALA A 43 -0.25 11.31 6.06
N ILE A 44 0.38 10.16 5.81
CA ILE A 44 1.74 9.85 6.28
C ILE A 44 2.75 10.85 5.69
N TYR A 45 2.62 11.15 4.41
CA TYR A 45 3.46 12.14 3.74
C TYR A 45 3.31 13.52 4.37
N PHE A 46 2.08 13.98 4.56
CA PHE A 46 1.80 15.29 5.15
C PHE A 46 2.25 15.39 6.61
N LEU A 47 2.06 14.33 7.40
CA LEU A 47 2.59 14.24 8.77
C LEU A 47 4.12 14.23 8.80
N GLY A 48 4.76 13.63 7.80
CA GLY A 48 6.21 13.64 7.63
C GLY A 48 6.75 15.03 7.29
N VAL A 49 6.05 15.78 6.43
CA VAL A 49 6.44 17.14 6.00
C VAL A 49 6.13 18.19 7.06
N SER A 50 4.94 18.17 7.67
CA SER A 50 4.51 19.14 8.69
C SER A 50 5.33 19.09 9.98
N ARG A 51 5.94 17.95 10.30
CA ARG A 51 6.91 17.84 11.40
C ARG A 51 8.31 18.35 11.03
N GLY A 52 8.49 18.88 9.82
CA GLY A 52 9.76 19.32 9.24
C GLY A 52 10.28 20.67 9.74
N ASP A 53 9.41 21.53 10.26
CA ASP A 53 9.79 22.90 10.60
C ASP A 53 10.47 23.01 11.96
N GLY A 54 11.67 23.60 11.96
CA GLY A 54 12.40 24.04 13.15
C GLY A 54 13.69 23.28 13.48
N PHE A 55 13.71 21.95 13.36
CA PHE A 55 14.89 21.10 13.65
C PHE A 55 15.15 20.01 12.60
N LEU A 56 14.15 19.68 11.78
CA LEU A 56 14.19 18.57 10.81
C LEU A 56 14.78 18.95 9.44
N GLY A 57 14.98 20.22 9.12
CA GLY A 57 15.72 20.64 7.92
C GLY A 57 17.13 20.03 7.84
N ARG A 58 17.76 19.71 8.98
CA ARG A 58 19.02 18.95 9.04
C ARG A 58 18.86 17.44 8.83
N ILE A 59 17.67 16.88 9.07
CA ILE A 59 17.35 15.44 8.95
C ILE A 59 16.78 15.10 7.55
N PHE A 60 16.24 16.08 6.82
CA PHE A 60 15.89 15.93 5.41
C PHE A 60 17.10 15.54 4.53
N HIS A 61 18.33 15.80 4.99
CA HIS A 61 19.57 15.37 4.36
C HIS A 61 20.06 13.98 4.79
N THR A 62 19.39 13.30 5.73
CA THR A 62 19.81 11.96 6.16
C THR A 62 19.34 10.91 5.17
N GLU A 63 20.20 9.96 4.80
CA GLU A 63 19.88 8.92 3.81
C GLU A 63 18.61 8.13 4.13
N THR A 64 18.28 7.99 5.42
CA THR A 64 17.11 7.26 5.92
C THR A 64 15.80 7.91 5.47
N PHE A 65 15.72 9.24 5.50
CA PHE A 65 14.52 9.96 5.05
C PHE A 65 14.35 9.88 3.54
N ARG A 66 15.45 9.98 2.78
CA ARG A 66 15.43 9.81 1.31
C ARG A 66 14.95 8.41 0.91
N LYS A 67 15.39 7.37 1.62
CA LYS A 67 14.94 5.99 1.42
C LYS A 67 13.45 5.84 1.74
N PHE A 68 12.99 6.39 2.88
CA PHE A 68 11.57 6.40 3.25
C PHE A 68 10.70 7.12 2.21
N HIS A 69 11.10 8.31 1.78
CA HIS A 69 10.40 9.07 0.75
C HIS A 69 10.28 8.29 -0.57
N ARG A 70 11.34 7.58 -0.99
CA ARG A 70 11.29 6.71 -2.17
C ARG A 70 10.30 5.56 -2.00
N TYR A 71 10.18 4.97 -0.81
CA TYR A 71 9.18 3.92 -0.55
C TYR A 71 7.75 4.47 -0.58
N VAL A 72 7.52 5.66 -0.02
CA VAL A 72 6.21 6.34 -0.08
C VAL A 72 5.84 6.65 -1.53
N ALA A 73 6.76 7.23 -2.30
CA ALA A 73 6.54 7.56 -3.71
C ALA A 73 6.26 6.30 -4.56
N LEU A 74 7.00 5.22 -4.33
CA LEU A 74 6.78 3.95 -5.02
C LEU A 74 5.43 3.33 -4.65
N ALA A 75 5.05 3.36 -3.37
CA ALA A 75 3.73 2.87 -2.94
C ALA A 75 2.60 3.69 -3.57
N LEU A 76 2.72 5.02 -3.61
CA LEU A 76 1.76 5.92 -4.26
C LEU A 76 1.63 5.65 -5.77
N MET A 77 2.75 5.42 -6.45
CA MET A 77 2.75 5.08 -7.87
C MET A 77 2.04 3.75 -8.12
N LEU A 78 2.34 2.71 -7.32
CA LEU A 78 1.70 1.39 -7.44
C LEU A 78 0.19 1.46 -7.16
N THR A 79 -0.24 2.18 -6.12
CA THR A 79 -1.67 2.35 -5.81
C THR A 79 -2.40 3.11 -6.90
N THR A 80 -1.75 4.12 -7.50
CA THR A 80 -2.33 4.88 -8.63
C THR A 80 -2.50 4.01 -9.86
N VAL A 81 -1.49 3.21 -10.22
CA VAL A 81 -1.58 2.26 -11.34
C VAL A 81 -2.67 1.22 -11.07
N LEU A 82 -2.75 0.70 -9.85
CA LEU A 82 -3.80 -0.23 -9.45
C LEU A 82 -5.19 0.40 -9.55
N PHE A 83 -5.36 1.67 -9.19
CA PHE A 83 -6.62 2.39 -9.31
C PHE A 83 -7.07 2.49 -10.78
N PHE A 84 -6.19 2.94 -11.68
CA PHE A 84 -6.52 3.03 -13.11
C PHE A 84 -6.82 1.65 -13.71
N TRP A 85 -6.07 0.61 -13.32
CA TRP A 85 -6.33 -0.74 -13.79
C TRP A 85 -7.68 -1.27 -13.26
N THR A 86 -7.98 -1.03 -11.99
CA THR A 86 -9.28 -1.40 -11.40
C THR A 86 -10.42 -0.65 -12.09
N ALA A 87 -10.27 0.65 -12.32
CA ALA A 87 -11.25 1.45 -13.06
C ALA A 87 -11.48 0.93 -14.49
N LYS A 88 -10.41 0.55 -15.20
CA LYS A 88 -10.52 -0.11 -16.52
C LYS A 88 -11.37 -1.38 -16.42
N LEU A 89 -11.09 -2.24 -15.43
CA LEU A 89 -11.83 -3.50 -15.22
C LEU A 89 -13.30 -3.25 -14.84
N THR A 90 -13.59 -2.17 -14.10
CA THR A 90 -14.97 -1.76 -13.79
C THR A 90 -15.75 -1.34 -15.03
N VAL A 91 -15.11 -0.59 -15.95
CA VAL A 91 -15.77 -0.04 -17.14
C VAL A 91 -15.90 -1.07 -18.26
N ILE A 92 -14.84 -1.83 -18.51
CA ILE A 92 -14.78 -2.81 -19.61
C ILE A 92 -15.41 -4.15 -19.18
N GLY A 93 -15.47 -4.40 -17.88
CA GLY A 93 -15.94 -5.65 -17.31
C GLY A 93 -14.85 -6.71 -17.27
N VAL A 94 -15.08 -7.70 -16.41
CA VAL A 94 -14.28 -8.90 -16.31
C VAL A 94 -14.82 -9.84 -17.38
N GLY A 95 -14.16 -9.93 -18.54
CA GLY A 95 -14.60 -10.83 -19.62
C GLY A 95 -14.67 -12.29 -19.18
N ASP A 96 -15.05 -13.20 -20.10
CA ASP A 96 -15.16 -14.62 -19.75
C ASP A 96 -13.82 -15.20 -19.28
N ILE A 97 -13.76 -15.54 -17.99
CA ILE A 97 -12.56 -16.03 -17.28
C ILE A 97 -12.12 -17.40 -17.80
N ALA A 98 -12.99 -18.10 -18.54
CA ALA A 98 -12.63 -19.34 -19.24
C ALA A 98 -11.63 -19.12 -20.38
N HIS A 99 -11.48 -17.89 -20.88
CA HIS A 99 -10.47 -17.54 -21.87
C HIS A 99 -9.12 -17.18 -21.24
N PHE A 100 -8.03 -17.64 -21.87
CA PHE A 100 -6.65 -17.47 -21.38
C PHE A 100 -6.25 -16.01 -21.13
N LEU A 101 -6.62 -15.09 -22.03
CA LEU A 101 -6.27 -13.66 -21.96
C LEU A 101 -6.89 -12.95 -20.75
N PRO A 102 -8.22 -12.95 -20.55
CA PRO A 102 -8.83 -12.33 -19.37
C PRO A 102 -8.41 -13.02 -18.07
N HIS A 103 -8.19 -14.34 -18.08
CA HIS A 103 -7.64 -15.05 -16.93
C HIS A 103 -6.26 -14.49 -16.52
N MET A 104 -5.39 -14.23 -17.49
CA MET A 104 -4.07 -13.65 -17.25
C MET A 104 -4.13 -12.24 -16.72
N GLU A 105 -5.02 -11.43 -17.28
CA GLU A 105 -5.21 -10.06 -16.84
C GLU A 105 -5.68 -10.01 -15.39
N ILE A 106 -6.65 -10.83 -14.99
CA ILE A 106 -7.18 -10.87 -13.63
C ILE A 106 -6.14 -11.41 -12.65
N ALA A 107 -5.42 -12.48 -13.01
CA ALA A 107 -4.35 -13.01 -12.17
C ALA A 107 -3.20 -12.01 -11.97
N ALA A 108 -2.83 -11.28 -13.02
CA ALA A 108 -1.83 -10.21 -12.95
C ALA A 108 -2.33 -9.04 -12.09
N TRP A 109 -3.58 -8.61 -12.28
CA TRP A 109 -4.23 -7.57 -11.50
C TRP A 109 -4.25 -7.93 -10.01
N LEU A 110 -4.71 -9.14 -9.66
CA LEU A 110 -4.77 -9.62 -8.28
C LEU A 110 -3.37 -9.71 -7.66
N GLY A 111 -2.40 -10.24 -8.41
CA GLY A 111 -1.00 -10.30 -7.97
C GLY A 111 -0.38 -8.93 -7.75
N PHE A 112 -0.71 -7.96 -8.61
CA PHE A 112 -0.27 -6.57 -8.50
C PHE A 112 -0.92 -5.87 -7.30
N ALA A 113 -2.17 -6.20 -7.02
CA ALA A 113 -2.92 -5.63 -5.92
C ALA A 113 -2.40 -6.09 -4.55
N VAL A 114 -2.08 -7.38 -4.40
CA VAL A 114 -1.38 -7.92 -3.22
C VAL A 114 0.01 -7.29 -3.06
N TRP A 115 0.75 -7.12 -4.17
CA TRP A 115 2.05 -6.45 -4.13
C TRP A 115 1.95 -4.99 -3.65
N SER A 116 0.97 -4.24 -4.17
CA SER A 116 0.68 -2.88 -3.75
C SER A 116 0.33 -2.82 -2.25
N PHE A 117 -0.48 -3.75 -1.76
CA PHE A 117 -0.81 -3.87 -0.34
C PHE A 117 0.45 -4.05 0.53
N VAL A 118 1.35 -4.95 0.15
CA VAL A 118 2.60 -5.18 0.89
C VAL A 118 3.47 -3.92 0.88
N CYS A 119 3.53 -3.18 -0.22
CA CYS A 119 4.27 -1.92 -0.29
C CYS A 119 3.68 -0.85 0.64
N VAL A 120 2.35 -0.69 0.67
CA VAL A 120 1.66 0.24 1.57
C VAL A 120 1.89 -0.16 3.03
N ALA A 121 1.68 -1.43 3.37
CA ALA A 121 1.90 -1.95 4.72
C ALA A 121 3.34 -1.72 5.18
N ARG A 122 4.32 -1.91 4.30
CA ARG A 122 5.74 -1.62 4.60
C ARG A 122 5.95 -0.14 4.95
N VAL A 123 5.36 0.79 4.19
CA VAL A 123 5.46 2.22 4.49
C VAL A 123 4.85 2.55 5.85
N VAL A 124 3.67 1.99 6.16
CA VAL A 124 2.99 2.17 7.45
C VAL A 124 3.84 1.65 8.60
N VAL A 125 4.42 0.45 8.48
CA VAL A 125 5.27 -0.15 9.52
C VAL A 125 6.52 0.70 9.75
N ILE A 126 7.20 1.14 8.68
CA ILE A 126 8.39 2.01 8.81
C ILE A 126 8.01 3.32 9.50
N PHE A 127 6.87 3.92 9.12
CA PHE A 127 6.38 5.14 9.74
C PHE A 127 6.08 4.93 11.23
N MET A 128 5.39 3.84 11.62
CA MET A 128 5.12 3.52 13.02
C MET A 128 6.41 3.34 13.84
N ILE A 129 7.42 2.66 13.28
CA ILE A 129 8.73 2.53 13.95
C ILE A 129 9.39 3.90 14.14
N MET A 130 9.37 4.76 13.11
CA MET A 130 9.94 6.12 13.20
C MET A 130 9.22 6.99 14.23
N VAL A 131 7.90 6.84 14.38
CA VAL A 131 7.11 7.55 15.39
C VAL A 131 7.37 7.01 16.79
N ASN A 132 7.39 5.67 16.96
CA ASN A 132 7.62 5.04 18.27
C ASN A 132 9.03 5.31 18.82
N VAL A 133 10.07 5.26 17.97
CA VAL A 133 11.45 5.59 18.38
C VAL A 133 11.58 7.03 18.88
N ARG A 134 10.71 7.94 18.41
CA ARG A 134 10.73 9.36 18.80
C ARG A 134 9.87 9.70 20.01
N LEU A 135 8.98 8.80 20.45
CA LEU A 135 8.21 8.94 21.68
C LEU A 135 8.97 8.45 22.91
N ALA A 136 10.05 7.68 22.73
CA ALA A 136 10.95 7.32 23.81
C ALA A 136 11.69 8.58 24.32
N PRO A 137 11.49 9.01 25.58
CA PRO A 137 12.25 10.12 26.13
C PRO A 137 13.75 9.77 26.10
N PRO A 138 14.62 10.72 25.75
CA PRO A 138 16.06 10.47 25.76
C PRO A 138 16.48 9.99 27.17
N PRO A 139 17.21 8.87 27.30
CA PRO A 139 17.69 8.42 28.59
C PRO A 139 18.72 9.43 29.11
N GLY A 140 18.39 10.09 30.22
CA GLY A 140 19.36 10.84 31.01
C GLY A 140 19.57 12.30 30.59
N LYS A 141 18.61 13.16 30.93
CA LYS A 141 18.98 14.37 31.69
C LYS A 141 18.49 14.17 33.10
N THR A 142 19.37 13.60 33.92
CA THR A 142 19.29 13.67 35.38
C THR A 142 19.21 15.15 35.74
N LEU A 143 18.02 15.60 36.13
CA LEU A 143 17.80 16.86 36.82
C LEU A 143 18.58 16.78 38.14
N GLY A 144 19.79 17.35 38.17
CA GLY A 144 20.57 17.39 39.40
C GLY A 144 22.08 17.48 39.22
N GLN A 145 22.57 18.53 38.58
CA GLN A 145 23.84 19.15 39.00
C GLN A 145 23.63 20.65 39.08
N VAL A 146 23.10 21.06 40.24
CA VAL A 146 23.30 22.38 40.82
C VAL A 146 24.22 22.15 42.01
N HIS A 147 25.52 22.38 41.82
CA HIS A 147 26.40 23.12 42.72
C HIS A 147 27.83 23.13 42.18
#